data_AF-A0A2C6CSN9-F1
#
_entry.id   AF-A0A2C6CSN9-F1
#
_cell.length_a   1.000
_cell.length_b   1.000
_cell.length_c   1.000
_cell.angle_alpha   90.00
_cell.angle_beta   90.00
_cell.angle_gamma   90.00
#
_symmetry.space_group_name_H-M   'P 1'
#
loop_
_entity.id
_entity.type
_entity.pdbx_description
1 polymer ?
#
loop_
_entity_poly.entity_id
_entity_poly.type
_entity_poly.pdbx_seq_one_letter_code
_entity_poly.pdbx_strand_id
1 'polypeptide(L)'
;MKPTIAYLALILLLTSCGQDRMSDADAMGLNDLNTETSTPAQDAEPAADKYGSKSLRAAFLPAYPAEIKDCYCALYLDGQPIDEEHYFFAFNRGNGGPGFIGINEQRVQVAPGASLTPAGSNYDSYLHEDADFKVQTSLTDEGAAGEKRNMYSGKVKVTDKRSGELTEFPVLGYCGCK
;
A
#
# COMPACT_ATOMS: atom_id res chain seq x y z
N MET A 1 28.97 -18.75 39.77
CA MET A 1 28.90 -20.24 39.90
C MET A 1 27.53 -20.65 40.46
N LYS A 2 26.62 -21.08 39.58
CA LYS A 2 25.76 -22.28 39.68
C LYS A 2 24.81 -22.27 38.47
N PRO A 3 24.82 -23.32 37.63
CA PRO A 3 23.95 -23.43 36.45
C PRO A 3 22.67 -24.21 36.81
N THR A 4 21.59 -23.96 36.08
CA THR A 4 20.46 -24.91 36.06
C THR A 4 19.99 -25.11 34.62
N ILE A 5 20.07 -26.38 34.22
CA ILE A 5 19.72 -27.02 32.96
C ILE A 5 18.28 -27.54 33.05
N ALA A 6 17.48 -27.44 31.98
CA ALA A 6 16.47 -28.44 31.54
C ALA A 6 15.78 -27.90 30.26
N TYR A 7 16.13 -28.38 29.06
CA TYR A 7 15.61 -29.56 28.34
C TYR A 7 14.14 -29.51 27.91
N LEU A 8 13.97 -29.43 26.58
CA LEU A 8 13.15 -30.28 25.70
C LEU A 8 11.61 -30.21 25.81
N ALA A 9 10.96 -29.76 24.73
CA ALA A 9 9.88 -30.51 24.10
C ALA A 9 9.69 -30.06 22.64
N LEU A 10 10.16 -30.94 21.75
CA LEU A 10 9.86 -31.01 20.33
C LEU A 10 8.38 -31.38 20.13
N ILE A 11 7.61 -30.58 19.39
CA ILE A 11 6.34 -31.04 18.80
C ILE A 11 6.37 -30.75 17.30
N LEU A 12 6.72 -31.79 16.54
CA LEU A 12 6.36 -31.98 15.15
C LEU A 12 4.84 -32.12 15.05
N LEU A 13 4.19 -31.29 14.24
CA LEU A 13 2.93 -31.65 13.60
C LEU A 13 3.04 -31.41 12.10
N LEU A 14 3.35 -32.51 11.43
CA LEU A 14 3.12 -32.75 10.01
C LEU A 14 1.62 -32.78 9.77
N THR A 15 1.12 -31.95 8.86
CA THR A 15 -0.15 -32.22 8.16
C THR A 15 0.08 -32.12 6.67
N SER A 16 0.33 -33.29 6.09
CA SER A 16 0.24 -33.60 4.67
C SER A 16 -1.22 -33.60 4.22
N CYS A 17 -1.53 -32.87 3.14
CA CYS A 17 -2.54 -33.20 2.13
C CYS A 17 -1.92 -32.66 0.82
N GLY A 18 -1.51 -33.43 -0.19
CA GLY A 18 -2.10 -34.64 -0.71
C GLY A 18 -3.22 -34.28 -1.68
N GLN A 19 -2.92 -34.13 -2.98
CA GLN A 19 -3.59 -34.84 -4.07
C GLN A 19 -3.04 -34.45 -5.45
N ASP A 20 -2.29 -35.38 -6.02
CA ASP A 20 -2.19 -35.59 -7.46
C ASP A 20 -3.57 -35.88 -8.06
N ARG A 21 -3.92 -35.17 -9.14
CA ARG A 21 -4.81 -35.69 -10.19
C ARG A 21 -4.37 -35.15 -11.55
N MET A 22 -3.59 -35.98 -12.26
CA MET A 22 -3.61 -36.04 -13.72
C MET A 22 -4.90 -36.74 -14.15
N SER A 23 -5.61 -36.16 -15.13
CA SER A 23 -6.46 -36.90 -16.05
C SER A 23 -6.43 -36.18 -17.40
N ASP A 24 -5.61 -36.72 -18.30
CA ASP A 24 -5.85 -36.68 -19.72
C ASP A 24 -7.11 -37.52 -20.04
N ALA A 25 -8.01 -36.98 -20.84
CA ALA A 25 -8.90 -37.74 -21.71
C ALA A 25 -9.55 -36.81 -22.73
N ASP A 26 -9.11 -36.95 -23.97
CA ASP A 26 -9.80 -36.53 -25.19
C ASP A 26 -11.30 -36.87 -25.15
N ALA A 27 -12.12 -35.88 -25.52
CA ALA A 27 -13.45 -36.11 -26.05
C ALA A 27 -13.66 -35.19 -27.26
N MET A 28 -13.37 -35.74 -28.44
CA MET A 28 -13.85 -35.24 -29.72
C MET A 28 -15.38 -35.37 -29.73
N GLY A 29 -16.08 -34.24 -29.77
CA GLY A 29 -17.53 -34.15 -29.96
C GLY A 29 -17.84 -33.07 -30.99
N LEU A 30 -18.01 -33.49 -32.24
CA LEU A 30 -18.60 -32.71 -33.32
C LEU A 30 -20.13 -32.54 -33.07
N ASN A 31 -20.66 -31.42 -33.56
CA ASN A 31 -22.08 -30.97 -33.61
C ASN A 31 -22.50 -30.02 -32.48
N ASP A 32 -22.58 -28.72 -32.74
CA ASP A 32 -23.71 -28.13 -33.47
C ASP A 32 -23.40 -26.67 -33.85
N LEU A 33 -23.44 -26.41 -35.16
CA LEU A 33 -23.48 -25.07 -35.74
C LEU A 33 -24.87 -24.49 -35.47
N ASN A 34 -25.05 -23.84 -34.33
CA ASN A 34 -26.11 -22.86 -34.14
C ASN A 34 -25.46 -21.49 -33.93
N THR A 35 -25.03 -20.91 -35.05
CA THR A 35 -24.67 -19.49 -35.12
C THR A 35 -25.96 -18.68 -35.00
N GLU A 36 -26.44 -18.48 -33.77
CA GLU A 36 -27.33 -17.37 -33.48
C GLU A 36 -26.50 -16.10 -33.59
N THR A 37 -26.60 -15.46 -34.75
CA THR A 37 -26.12 -14.09 -34.98
C THR A 37 -26.95 -13.18 -34.08
N SER A 38 -26.50 -13.01 -32.82
CA SER A 38 -27.06 -12.01 -31.93
C SER A 38 -26.68 -10.65 -32.49
N THR A 39 -27.65 -9.97 -33.10
CA THR A 39 -27.55 -8.56 -33.47
C THR A 39 -27.09 -7.77 -32.24
N PRO A 40 -26.07 -6.92 -32.34
CA PRO A 40 -25.73 -6.05 -31.21
C PRO A 40 -26.97 -5.21 -30.88
N ALA A 41 -27.35 -5.17 -29.60
CA ALA A 41 -28.38 -4.26 -29.13
C ALA A 41 -27.92 -2.83 -29.46
N GLN A 42 -28.46 -2.26 -30.54
CA GLN A 42 -28.42 -0.82 -30.74
C GLN A 42 -29.26 -0.21 -29.62
N ASP A 43 -28.66 0.75 -28.92
CA ASP A 43 -29.29 1.55 -27.86
C ASP A 43 -29.36 0.90 -26.47
N ALA A 44 -28.41 0.03 -26.12
CA ALA A 44 -28.01 -0.05 -24.71
C ALA A 44 -27.28 1.26 -24.37
N GLU A 45 -28.03 2.25 -23.90
CA GLU A 45 -27.49 3.40 -23.18
C GLU A 45 -26.49 2.84 -22.15
N PRO A 46 -25.21 3.23 -22.19
CA PRO A 46 -24.25 2.79 -21.18
C PRO A 46 -24.90 3.03 -19.82
N ALA A 47 -24.95 2.00 -18.98
CA ALA A 47 -25.36 2.19 -17.61
C ALA A 47 -24.55 3.38 -17.10
N ALA A 48 -25.22 4.49 -16.77
CA ALA A 48 -24.54 5.67 -16.30
C ALA A 48 -23.61 5.21 -15.18
N ASP A 49 -22.31 5.43 -15.37
CA ASP A 49 -21.30 5.19 -14.34
C ASP A 49 -21.77 5.98 -13.11
N LYS A 50 -22.46 5.29 -12.20
CA LYS A 50 -23.05 5.91 -11.00
C LYS A 50 -21.98 6.42 -10.04
N TYR A 51 -20.73 6.22 -10.42
CA TYR A 51 -19.52 6.76 -9.83
C TYR A 51 -18.65 7.22 -10.98
N GLY A 52 -18.85 8.45 -11.47
CA GLY A 52 -17.81 9.10 -12.26
C GLY A 52 -16.52 9.02 -11.44
N SER A 53 -15.53 8.25 -11.89
CA SER A 53 -14.30 7.99 -11.13
C SER A 53 -13.56 9.31 -10.98
N LYS A 54 -13.84 10.00 -9.87
CA LYS A 54 -13.13 11.21 -9.52
C LYS A 54 -11.82 10.73 -8.93
N SER A 55 -10.77 10.73 -9.75
CA SER A 55 -9.46 10.30 -9.30
C SER A 55 -9.07 10.95 -8.00
N LEU A 56 -8.42 10.16 -7.14
CA LEU A 56 -7.99 10.64 -5.83
C LEU A 56 -7.12 11.89 -6.02
N ARG A 57 -7.52 12.98 -5.38
CA ARG A 57 -6.78 14.24 -5.43
C ARG A 57 -5.91 14.32 -4.20
N ALA A 58 -4.61 14.53 -4.38
CA ALA A 58 -3.75 14.83 -3.24
C ALA A 58 -4.22 16.12 -2.55
N ALA A 59 -4.06 16.18 -1.24
CA ALA A 59 -4.28 17.37 -0.43
C ALA A 59 -3.16 17.49 0.59
N PHE A 60 -2.97 18.69 1.13
CA PHE A 60 -2.03 18.91 2.22
C PHE A 60 -2.72 18.66 3.57
N LEU A 61 -1.96 18.12 4.51
CA LEU A 61 -2.33 18.10 5.90
C LEU A 61 -2.31 19.54 6.44
N PRO A 62 -3.30 19.96 7.25
CA PRO A 62 -3.37 21.33 7.75
C PRO A 62 -2.26 21.67 8.76
N ALA A 63 -1.61 20.65 9.33
CA ALA A 63 -0.47 20.75 10.23
C ALA A 63 0.22 19.38 10.34
N TYR A 64 1.44 19.35 10.87
CA TYR A 64 2.09 18.10 11.23
C TYR A 64 1.28 17.35 12.31
N PRO A 65 0.93 16.05 12.11
CA PRO A 65 0.16 15.32 13.10
C PRO A 65 0.96 15.05 14.38
N ALA A 66 0.42 15.46 15.53
CA ALA A 66 1.07 15.32 16.84
C ALA A 66 1.25 13.86 17.29
N GLU A 67 0.55 12.93 16.65
CA GLU A 67 0.60 11.50 16.89
C GLU A 67 1.81 10.82 16.19
N ILE A 68 2.52 11.53 15.31
CA ILE A 68 3.76 11.07 14.70
C ILE A 68 4.96 11.48 15.57
N LYS A 69 5.69 10.50 16.12
CA LYS A 69 6.73 10.68 17.14
C LYS A 69 7.91 9.72 16.92
N ASP A 70 8.99 9.94 17.67
CA ASP A 70 10.21 9.12 17.70
C ASP A 70 10.87 8.95 16.33
N CYS A 71 10.52 7.88 15.61
CA CYS A 71 10.95 7.60 14.25
C CYS A 71 9.82 7.92 13.27
N TYR A 72 10.05 8.86 12.36
CA TYR A 72 9.01 9.35 11.47
C TYR A 72 9.48 9.45 10.02
N CYS A 73 8.51 9.51 9.12
CA CYS A 73 8.66 9.99 7.75
C CYS A 73 7.65 11.11 7.52
N ALA A 74 8.11 12.22 6.94
CA ALA A 74 7.31 13.35 6.53
C ALA A 74 7.53 13.57 5.03
N LEU A 75 6.50 13.28 4.23
CA LEU A 75 6.54 13.28 2.78
C LEU A 75 5.71 14.42 2.21
N TYR A 76 6.23 14.99 1.13
CA TYR A 76 5.71 16.12 0.37
C TYR A 76 5.49 15.67 -1.07
N LEU A 77 4.55 16.31 -1.76
CA LEU A 77 4.42 16.08 -3.20
C LEU A 77 5.66 16.61 -3.92
N ASP A 78 6.20 15.82 -4.83
CA ASP A 78 7.31 16.25 -5.66
C ASP A 78 6.94 17.50 -6.49
N GLY A 79 7.91 18.40 -6.69
CA GLY A 79 7.72 19.68 -7.34
C GLY A 79 7.04 20.76 -6.48
N GLN A 80 6.69 20.47 -5.22
CA GLN A 80 6.21 21.47 -4.26
C GLN A 80 7.33 21.89 -3.30
N PRO A 81 7.26 23.10 -2.69
CA PRO A 81 8.16 23.48 -1.62
C PRO A 81 8.15 22.48 -0.47
N ILE A 82 9.33 22.12 0.02
CA ILE A 82 9.51 21.30 1.22
C ILE A 82 9.57 22.24 2.42
N ASP A 83 8.45 22.41 3.12
CA ASP A 83 8.35 23.23 4.32
C ASP A 83 7.57 22.51 5.44
N GLU A 84 7.41 23.12 6.61
CA GLU A 84 6.69 22.49 7.73
C GLU A 84 5.18 22.75 7.70
N GLU A 85 4.65 23.21 6.56
CA GLU A 85 3.24 23.60 6.41
C GLU A 85 2.50 22.72 5.38
N HIS A 86 3.21 22.11 4.42
CA HIS A 86 2.61 21.41 3.27
C HIS A 86 2.86 19.89 3.23
N TYR A 87 2.69 19.19 4.35
CA TYR A 87 2.83 17.74 4.38
C TYR A 87 1.75 17.04 3.54
N PHE A 88 2.12 16.05 2.75
CA PHE A 88 1.18 15.18 2.04
C PHE A 88 0.90 13.89 2.81
N PHE A 89 1.95 13.23 3.30
CA PHE A 89 1.83 12.01 4.08
C PHE A 89 2.87 11.97 5.20
N ALA A 90 2.43 11.80 6.45
CA ALA A 90 3.31 11.67 7.61
C ALA A 90 2.99 10.39 8.38
N PHE A 91 4.01 9.61 8.75
CA PHE A 91 3.80 8.33 9.44
C PHE A 91 4.97 7.97 10.36
N ASN A 92 4.69 7.09 11.33
CA ASN A 92 5.69 6.53 12.24
C ASN A 92 6.46 5.38 11.56
N ARG A 93 7.78 5.52 11.42
CA ARG A 93 8.67 4.51 10.85
C ARG A 93 8.98 3.41 11.88
N GLY A 94 8.90 2.15 11.46
CA GLY A 94 9.48 0.99 12.19
C GLY A 94 8.66 0.37 13.33
N ASN A 95 7.65 1.05 13.90
CA ASN A 95 6.96 0.58 15.12
C ASN A 95 5.44 0.42 15.00
N GLY A 96 4.89 0.35 13.78
CA GLY A 96 3.45 0.16 13.62
C GLY A 96 2.62 1.30 14.21
N GLY A 97 3.10 2.55 14.10
CA GLY A 97 2.27 3.72 14.43
C GLY A 97 1.38 4.11 13.25
N PRO A 98 0.39 5.00 13.48
CA PRO A 98 -0.48 5.47 12.41
C PRO A 98 0.29 6.28 11.36
N GLY A 99 -0.30 6.38 10.17
CA GLY A 99 0.01 7.39 9.17
C GLY A 99 -1.17 8.34 8.99
N PHE A 100 -0.90 9.57 8.56
CA PHE A 100 -1.91 10.56 8.20
C PHE A 100 -1.62 11.09 6.81
N ILE A 101 -2.57 10.94 5.89
CA ILE A 101 -2.45 11.33 4.49
C ILE A 101 -3.51 12.37 4.14
N GLY A 102 -3.14 13.36 3.33
CA GLY A 102 -4.07 14.32 2.76
C GLY A 102 -4.61 13.84 1.41
N ILE A 103 -5.90 13.50 1.34
CA ILE A 103 -6.56 13.06 0.10
C ILE A 103 -7.95 13.66 0.04
N ASN A 104 -8.38 14.09 -1.15
CA ASN A 104 -9.70 14.68 -1.40
C ASN A 104 -10.07 15.81 -0.42
N GLU A 105 -9.10 16.68 -0.10
CA GLU A 105 -9.24 17.80 0.85
C GLU A 105 -9.51 17.34 2.30
N GLN A 106 -9.23 16.08 2.62
CA GLN A 106 -9.43 15.48 3.93
C GLN A 106 -8.12 14.94 4.52
N ARG A 107 -7.99 15.04 5.84
CA ARG A 107 -6.99 14.29 6.62
C ARG A 107 -7.55 12.90 6.89
N VAL A 108 -6.89 11.88 6.36
CA VAL A 108 -7.23 10.47 6.57
C VAL A 108 -6.18 9.83 7.47
N GLN A 109 -6.62 9.12 8.50
CA GLN A 109 -5.74 8.33 9.37
C GLN A 109 -5.74 6.88 8.90
N VAL A 110 -4.56 6.32 8.68
CA VAL A 110 -4.36 4.92 8.27
C VAL A 110 -3.53 4.18 9.31
N ALA A 111 -3.91 2.95 9.62
CA ALA A 111 -3.19 2.08 10.54
C ALA A 111 -2.01 1.40 9.80
N PRO A 112 -0.94 0.98 10.47
CA PRO A 112 0.08 0.15 9.82
C PRO A 112 -0.54 -1.14 9.29
N GLY A 113 -0.18 -1.51 8.06
CA GLY A 113 -0.52 -2.80 7.48
C GLY A 113 0.57 -3.85 7.67
N ALA A 114 0.45 -4.96 6.96
CA ALA A 114 1.48 -6.00 6.94
C ALA A 114 2.84 -5.42 6.50
N SER A 115 3.91 -5.81 7.20
CA SER A 115 5.26 -5.40 6.86
C SER A 115 5.60 -5.78 5.42
N LEU A 116 6.04 -4.81 4.63
CA LEU A 116 6.58 -5.05 3.30
C LEU A 116 8.06 -5.33 3.44
N THR A 117 8.54 -6.41 2.83
CA THR A 117 9.98 -6.72 2.83
C THR A 117 10.72 -5.62 2.06
N PRO A 118 11.73 -4.96 2.66
CA PRO A 118 12.56 -3.99 1.96
C PRO A 118 13.21 -4.63 0.72
N ALA A 119 13.16 -3.95 -0.43
CA ALA A 119 13.73 -4.43 -1.70
C ALA A 119 15.23 -4.09 -1.87
N GLY A 120 15.93 -3.71 -0.81
CA GLY A 120 17.35 -3.34 -0.84
C GLY A 120 17.78 -2.62 0.43
N SER A 121 19.09 -2.33 0.57
CA SER A 121 19.63 -1.64 1.76
C SER A 121 19.31 -0.14 1.80
N ASN A 122 18.95 0.46 0.67
CA ASN A 122 18.61 1.87 0.50
C ASN A 122 17.15 2.09 0.10
N TYR A 123 16.33 1.04 0.14
CA TYR A 123 14.95 1.09 -0.29
C TYR A 123 14.03 0.62 0.82
N ASP A 124 13.09 1.47 1.19
CA ASP A 124 12.09 1.21 2.21
C ASP A 124 10.69 1.17 1.60
N SER A 125 9.86 0.27 2.09
CA SER A 125 8.45 0.20 1.71
C SER A 125 7.58 0.02 2.94
N TYR A 126 6.56 0.86 3.06
CA TYR A 126 5.63 0.84 4.18
C TYR A 126 4.22 0.67 3.66
N LEU A 127 3.42 -0.12 4.37
CA LEU A 127 2.01 -0.29 4.10
C LEU A 127 1.23 0.31 5.27
N HIS A 128 0.23 1.12 4.94
CA HIS A 128 -0.79 1.57 5.87
C HIS A 128 -2.17 1.39 5.23
N GLU A 129 -3.19 1.14 6.04
CA GLU A 129 -4.54 0.97 5.53
C GLU A 129 -5.61 1.29 6.59
N ASP A 130 -6.80 1.62 6.10
CA ASP A 130 -8.04 1.64 6.88
C ASP A 130 -9.15 0.89 6.11
N ALA A 131 -10.42 1.17 6.41
CA ALA A 131 -11.56 0.57 5.72
C ALA A 131 -11.70 1.01 4.26
N ASP A 132 -11.30 2.25 3.94
CA ASP A 132 -11.56 2.92 2.67
C ASP A 132 -10.32 2.97 1.77
N PHE A 133 -9.12 3.00 2.35
CA PHE A 133 -7.87 3.24 1.64
C PHE A 133 -6.78 2.23 2.00
N LYS A 134 -5.96 1.92 1.01
CA LYS A 134 -4.67 1.26 1.16
C LYS A 134 -3.58 2.21 0.66
N VAL A 135 -2.62 2.54 1.52
CA VAL A 135 -1.52 3.47 1.26
C VAL A 135 -0.20 2.72 1.33
N GLN A 136 0.47 2.58 0.19
CA GLN A 136 1.77 1.91 0.09
C GLN A 136 2.84 2.91 -0.35
N THR A 137 3.94 2.96 0.38
CA THR A 137 5.10 3.78 0.01
C THR A 137 6.20 2.92 -0.62
N SER A 138 6.94 3.54 -1.52
CA SER A 138 8.18 3.03 -2.10
C SER A 138 9.18 4.17 -2.06
N LEU A 139 10.12 4.11 -1.11
CA LEU A 139 11.04 5.21 -0.79
C LEU A 139 12.49 4.79 -0.98
N THR A 140 13.28 5.65 -1.61
CA THR A 140 14.73 5.52 -1.78
C THR A 140 15.42 6.50 -0.84
N ASP A 141 16.36 6.03 -0.04
CA ASP A 141 17.21 6.87 0.80
C ASP A 141 18.24 7.61 -0.08
N GLU A 142 18.13 8.94 -0.12
CA GLU A 142 19.00 9.83 -0.90
C GLU A 142 20.19 10.35 -0.07
N GLY A 143 20.32 9.89 1.18
CA GLY A 143 21.40 10.26 2.10
C GLY A 143 21.01 11.36 3.10
N ALA A 144 22.02 11.91 3.78
CA ALA A 144 21.82 12.77 4.93
C ALA A 144 21.16 14.12 4.60
N ALA A 145 20.21 14.53 5.45
CA ALA A 145 19.44 15.77 5.35
C ALA A 145 19.43 16.56 6.66
N GLY A 146 20.63 16.81 7.19
CA GLY A 146 20.87 17.45 8.48
C GLY A 146 21.04 16.44 9.62
N GLU A 147 20.98 16.92 10.86
CA GLU A 147 21.22 16.09 12.03
C GLU A 147 20.07 15.08 12.22
N LYS A 148 20.41 13.77 12.21
CA LYS A 148 19.49 12.63 12.47
C LYS A 148 18.35 12.42 11.47
N ARG A 149 18.41 13.02 10.27
CA ARG A 149 17.42 12.82 9.21
C ARG A 149 18.11 12.49 7.90
N ASN A 150 17.49 11.62 7.12
CA ASN A 150 17.85 11.36 5.74
C ASN A 150 16.74 11.88 4.81
N MET A 151 17.13 12.31 3.62
CA MET A 151 16.23 12.64 2.52
C MET A 151 15.76 11.34 1.88
N TYR A 152 14.49 11.28 1.51
CA TYR A 152 13.92 10.19 0.74
C TYR A 152 13.19 10.72 -0.48
N SER A 153 13.32 10.01 -1.60
CA SER A 153 12.52 10.19 -2.80
C SER A 153 11.65 8.96 -3.05
N GLY A 154 10.60 9.09 -3.84
CA GLY A 154 9.87 7.92 -4.34
C GLY A 154 8.40 8.18 -4.61
N LYS A 155 7.54 7.25 -4.20
CA LYS A 155 6.11 7.33 -4.46
C LYS A 155 5.25 6.82 -3.33
N VAL A 156 4.06 7.42 -3.23
CA VAL A 156 2.95 6.97 -2.40
C VAL A 156 1.84 6.50 -3.33
N LYS A 157 1.53 5.22 -3.26
CA LYS A 157 0.42 4.58 -3.97
C LYS A 157 -0.79 4.52 -3.04
N VAL A 158 -1.90 5.10 -3.47
CA VAL A 158 -3.17 5.04 -2.75
C VAL A 158 -4.17 4.24 -3.58
N THR A 159 -4.80 3.25 -2.96
CA THR A 159 -5.91 2.49 -3.54
C THR A 159 -7.18 2.80 -2.77
N ASP A 160 -8.20 3.33 -3.45
CA ASP A 160 -9.57 3.42 -2.93
C ASP A 160 -10.16 2.01 -2.98
N LYS A 161 -10.42 1.42 -1.81
CA LYS A 161 -10.91 0.04 -1.66
C LYS A 161 -12.35 -0.13 -2.15
N ARG A 162 -13.13 0.95 -2.19
CA ARG A 162 -14.52 0.93 -2.63
C ARG A 162 -14.62 0.94 -4.15
N SER A 163 -13.83 1.79 -4.83
CA SER A 163 -13.83 1.87 -6.29
C SER A 163 -12.82 0.93 -6.97
N GLY A 164 -11.80 0.49 -6.23
CA GLY A 164 -10.64 -0.21 -6.80
C GLY A 164 -9.65 0.72 -7.52
N GLU A 165 -9.90 2.02 -7.53
CA GLU A 165 -9.04 2.99 -8.21
C GLU A 165 -7.69 3.10 -7.50
N LEU A 166 -6.63 3.17 -8.30
CA LEU A 166 -5.25 3.31 -7.84
C LEU A 166 -4.68 4.62 -8.36
N THR A 167 -4.12 5.42 -7.47
CA THR A 167 -3.41 6.66 -7.80
C THR A 167 -2.00 6.62 -7.21
N GLU A 168 -1.00 7.02 -7.98
CA GLU A 168 0.39 7.14 -7.52
C GLU A 168 0.79 8.62 -7.45
N PHE A 169 1.37 9.03 -6.32
CA PHE A 169 1.86 10.38 -6.08
C PHE A 169 3.38 10.34 -5.94
N PRO A 170 4.15 11.07 -6.77
CA PRO A 170 5.58 11.23 -6.57
C PRO A 170 5.82 12.09 -5.33
N VAL A 171 6.80 11.69 -4.52
CA VAL A 171 7.09 12.35 -3.25
C VAL A 171 8.58 12.55 -3.01
N LEU A 172 8.87 13.58 -2.24
CA LEU A 172 10.15 13.83 -1.58
C LEU A 172 9.89 14.03 -0.09
N GLY A 173 10.86 13.78 0.78
CA GLY A 173 10.67 14.07 2.19
C GLY A 173 11.78 13.61 3.10
N TYR A 174 11.55 13.78 4.40
CA TYR A 174 12.55 13.44 5.41
C TYR A 174 12.06 12.27 6.25
N CYS A 175 12.93 11.29 6.48
CA CYS A 175 12.73 10.34 7.56
C CYS A 175 13.88 10.41 8.54
N GLY A 176 13.59 10.21 9.83
CA GLY A 176 14.58 10.27 10.88
C GLY A 176 14.03 9.76 12.20
N CYS A 177 14.94 9.52 13.14
CA CYS A 177 14.61 9.19 14.52
C CYS A 177 15.21 10.27 15.43
N LYS A 178 14.40 10.85 16.32
CA LYS A 178 14.88 11.83 17.29
C LYS A 178 15.72 11.20 18.38
#